data_AF-A0AAU3KH12-F1
#
_entry.id   AF-A0AAU3KH12-F1
#
_cell.length_a   1.000
_cell.length_b   1.000
_cell.length_c   1.000
_cell.angle_alpha   90.00
_cell.angle_beta   90.00
_cell.angle_gamma   90.00
#
_symmetry.space_group_name_H-M   'P 1'
#
loop_
_entity.id
_entity.type
_entity.pdbx_description
1 polymer ?
#
loop_
_entity_poly.entity_id
_entity_poly.type
_entity_poly.pdbx_seq_one_letter_code
_entity_poly.pdbx_strand_id
1 'polypeptide(L)'
;MKHRNSLRLRASAAACLSALALGGFLPAVASAHYDTSPPPPTSKGAPHPYYANCDQVRAEGKAPLLAGQPGYTGLLDPKGTGVACGY
;
A
#
# COMPACT_ATOMS: atom_id res chain seq x y z
N MET A 1 -14.79 39.73 8.04
CA MET A 1 -16.03 38.91 7.91
C MET A 1 -15.60 37.57 7.30
N LYS A 2 -15.81 36.36 7.82
CA LYS A 2 -16.74 35.81 8.80
C LYS A 2 -16.05 34.61 9.49
N HIS A 3 -16.11 34.63 10.82
CA HIS A 3 -15.61 33.62 11.74
C HIS A 3 -16.26 32.23 11.53
N ARG A 4 -15.41 31.19 11.60
CA ARG A 4 -15.54 30.01 12.47
C ARG A 4 -16.97 29.47 12.64
N ASN A 5 -17.35 28.53 11.77
CA ASN A 5 -18.52 27.68 11.98
C ASN A 5 -18.14 26.54 12.96
N SER A 6 -18.16 26.88 14.25
CA SER A 6 -17.92 26.00 15.38
C SER A 6 -19.24 25.83 16.15
N LEU A 7 -20.10 24.91 15.72
CA LEU A 7 -21.31 24.50 16.45
C LEU A 7 -21.26 22.97 16.59
N ARG A 8 -20.74 22.39 17.69
CA ARG A 8 -21.43 22.20 18.97
C ARG A 8 -22.83 21.58 18.79
N LEU A 9 -22.90 20.24 18.77
CA LEU A 9 -24.04 19.45 19.25
C LEU A 9 -23.43 18.14 19.79
N ARG A 10 -22.93 18.07 21.04
CA ARG A 10 -23.70 17.71 22.26
C ARG A 10 -24.78 16.67 21.95
N ALA A 11 -24.44 15.39 22.11
CA ALA A 11 -24.62 14.62 23.35
C ALA A 11 -26.09 14.28 23.63
N SER A 12 -26.43 13.00 23.55
CA SER A 12 -27.57 12.42 24.27
C SER A 12 -27.24 10.97 24.61
N ALA A 13 -26.94 10.78 25.90
CA ALA A 13 -26.86 9.49 26.55
C ALA A 13 -28.29 8.95 26.74
N ALA A 14 -28.51 7.66 26.45
CA ALA A 14 -29.70 6.94 26.86
C ALA A 14 -29.23 5.66 27.57
N ALA A 15 -29.45 5.63 28.88
CA ALA A 15 -29.18 4.52 29.77
C ALA A 15 -30.26 3.44 29.62
N CYS A 16 -29.85 2.18 29.56
CA CYS A 16 -30.69 1.03 29.93
C CYS A 16 -29.84 0.12 30.81
N LEU A 17 -29.98 0.32 32.12
CA LEU A 17 -29.46 -0.53 33.18
C LEU A 17 -30.40 -1.74 33.33
N SER A 18 -29.94 -2.93 32.97
CA SER A 18 -30.61 -4.18 33.34
C SER A 18 -29.57 -5.20 33.76
N ALA A 19 -29.43 -5.35 35.08
CA ALA A 19 -28.66 -6.41 35.73
C ALA A 19 -29.46 -7.70 35.77
N LEU A 20 -28.85 -8.85 35.41
CA LEU A 20 -29.27 -10.18 35.85
C LEU A 20 -28.17 -11.23 35.58
N ALA A 21 -27.86 -11.95 36.66
CA ALA A 21 -27.48 -13.36 36.74
C ALA A 21 -26.03 -13.81 36.44
N LEU A 22 -25.43 -14.29 37.54
CA LEU A 22 -24.39 -15.31 37.65
C LEU A 22 -24.56 -16.45 36.63
N GLY A 23 -23.46 -16.86 35.99
CA GLY A 23 -23.43 -18.15 35.28
C GLY A 23 -22.42 -18.14 34.16
N GLY A 24 -21.28 -18.78 34.41
CA GLY A 24 -20.21 -18.93 33.42
C GLY A 24 -20.70 -19.55 32.11
N PHE A 25 -20.17 -19.00 31.01
CA PHE A 25 -20.00 -19.73 29.77
C PHE A 25 -18.65 -19.29 29.17
N LEU A 26 -17.58 -19.96 29.59
CA LEU A 26 -16.44 -20.16 28.70
C LEU A 26 -16.98 -20.90 27.46
N PRO A 27 -16.59 -20.49 26.24
CA PRO A 27 -15.19 -20.49 25.88
C PRO A 27 -14.74 -19.17 25.25
N ALA A 28 -13.71 -18.57 25.81
CA ALA A 28 -12.80 -17.75 25.01
C ALA A 28 -11.92 -18.68 24.16
N VAL A 29 -12.53 -19.49 23.28
CA VAL A 29 -11.83 -19.90 22.07
C VAL A 29 -11.80 -18.65 21.23
N ALA A 30 -10.68 -17.92 21.36
CA ALA A 30 -10.36 -16.83 20.46
C ALA A 30 -10.66 -17.33 19.05
N SER A 31 -11.68 -16.75 18.42
CA SER A 31 -11.92 -16.94 17.00
C SER A 31 -10.66 -16.43 16.33
N ALA A 32 -9.74 -17.35 16.02
CA ALA A 32 -8.74 -17.13 15.02
C ALA A 32 -9.55 -16.84 13.76
N HIS A 33 -9.74 -15.57 13.46
CA HIS A 33 -9.99 -15.14 12.11
C HIS A 33 -8.73 -15.52 11.35
N TYR A 34 -8.66 -16.78 10.90
CA TYR A 34 -7.75 -17.13 9.84
C TYR A 34 -8.29 -16.37 8.63
N ASP A 35 -7.62 -15.26 8.36
CA ASP A 35 -7.83 -14.47 7.16
C ASP A 35 -7.63 -15.42 5.99
N THR A 36 -8.75 -15.86 5.42
CA THR A 36 -8.78 -16.67 4.20
C THR A 36 -8.82 -15.73 3.00
N SER A 37 -8.10 -14.61 3.05
CA SER A 37 -7.85 -13.87 1.82
C SER A 37 -6.92 -14.74 0.97
N PRO A 38 -7.29 -15.03 -0.29
CA PRO A 38 -6.31 -15.58 -1.22
C PRO A 38 -5.08 -14.67 -1.22
N PRO A 39 -3.85 -15.22 -1.35
CA PRO A 39 -2.67 -14.40 -1.51
C PRO A 39 -2.92 -13.41 -2.66
N PRO A 40 -2.49 -12.14 -2.53
CA PRO A 40 -2.68 -11.18 -3.59
C PRO A 40 -2.16 -11.80 -4.89
N PRO A 41 -2.87 -11.58 -6.03
CA PRO A 41 -2.41 -12.12 -7.30
C PRO A 41 -0.94 -11.75 -7.45
N THR A 42 -0.06 -12.75 -7.54
CA THR A 42 1.32 -12.51 -7.92
C THR A 42 1.21 -11.94 -9.32
N SER A 43 1.44 -10.63 -9.42
CA SER A 43 1.44 -9.94 -10.69
C SER A 43 2.51 -10.63 -11.52
N LYS A 44 2.09 -11.56 -12.38
CA LYS A 44 2.86 -11.97 -13.55
C LYS A 44 3.00 -10.70 -14.34
N GLY A 45 4.07 -9.96 -14.04
CA GLY A 45 4.27 -8.60 -14.48
C GLY A 45 4.07 -8.54 -15.98
N ALA A 46 3.30 -7.54 -16.43
CA ALA A 46 3.29 -7.20 -17.84
C ALA A 46 4.74 -7.13 -18.33
N PRO A 47 5.04 -7.62 -19.54
CA PRO A 47 6.39 -7.59 -20.06
C PRO A 47 6.93 -6.16 -19.99
N HIS A 48 8.00 -5.98 -19.22
CA HIS A 48 8.69 -4.69 -19.13
C HIS A 48 9.50 -4.47 -20.41
N PRO A 49 9.63 -3.21 -20.88
CA PRO A 49 10.46 -2.90 -22.03
C PRO A 49 11.90 -3.34 -21.77
N TYR A 50 12.51 -3.99 -22.75
CA TYR A 50 13.92 -4.36 -22.73
C TYR A 50 14.72 -3.30 -23.49
N TYR A 51 15.71 -2.71 -22.83
CA TYR A 51 16.62 -1.77 -23.45
C TYR A 51 18.01 -2.37 -23.61
N ALA A 52 18.55 -2.30 -24.82
CA ALA A 52 19.90 -2.81 -25.10
C ALA A 52 20.98 -1.87 -24.52
N ASN A 53 20.71 -0.56 -24.48
CA ASN A 53 21.65 0.45 -24.00
C ASN A 53 20.93 1.76 -23.63
N CYS A 54 21.68 2.70 -23.05
CA CYS A 54 21.15 4.01 -22.65
C CYS A 54 20.77 4.93 -23.81
N ASP A 55 21.27 4.72 -25.03
CA ASP A 55 20.83 5.50 -26.20
C ASP A 55 19.38 5.19 -26.53
N GLN A 56 18.97 3.92 -26.47
CA GLN A 56 17.58 3.53 -26.69
C GLN A 56 16.65 4.15 -25.64
N VAL A 57 17.04 4.10 -24.36
CA VAL A 57 16.29 4.70 -23.25
C VAL A 57 16.09 6.21 -23.45
N ARG A 58 17.15 6.90 -23.91
CA ARG A 58 17.12 8.35 -24.20
C ARG A 58 16.29 8.66 -25.44
N ALA A 59 16.41 7.87 -26.50
CA ALA A 59 15.61 8.02 -27.73
C ALA A 59 14.11 7.87 -27.44
N GLU A 60 13.75 7.00 -26.49
CA GLU A 60 12.37 6.80 -26.04
C GLU A 60 11.91 7.80 -24.96
N GLY A 61 12.78 8.72 -24.53
CA GLY A 61 12.50 9.73 -23.52
C GLY A 61 12.17 9.15 -22.14
N LYS A 62 12.71 7.98 -21.80
CA LYS A 62 12.49 7.30 -20.51
C LYS A 62 13.64 7.49 -19.52
N ALA A 63 14.72 8.13 -19.96
CA ALA A 63 15.86 8.42 -19.10
C ALA A 63 15.55 9.60 -18.14
N PRO A 64 16.07 9.58 -16.90
CA PRO A 64 16.80 8.47 -16.25
C PRO A 64 15.86 7.35 -15.76
N LEU A 65 16.33 6.10 -15.80
CA LEU A 65 15.61 4.95 -15.26
C LEU A 65 15.99 4.72 -13.80
N LEU A 66 15.01 4.63 -12.91
CA LEU A 66 15.24 4.35 -11.49
C LEU A 66 15.05 2.87 -11.17
N ALA A 67 15.75 2.38 -10.14
CA ALA A 67 15.56 1.02 -9.64
C ALA A 67 14.07 0.72 -9.35
N GLY A 68 13.59 -0.43 -9.83
CA GLY A 68 12.19 -0.84 -9.73
C GLY A 68 11.28 -0.30 -10.85
N GLN A 69 11.76 0.62 -11.69
CA GLN A 69 11.01 1.01 -12.88
C GLN A 69 11.07 -0.09 -13.97
N PRO A 70 10.02 -0.18 -14.80
CA PRO A 70 10.03 -1.01 -16.00
C PRO A 70 11.25 -0.75 -16.89
N GLY A 71 12.01 -1.82 -17.17
CA GLY A 71 13.19 -1.76 -18.02
C GLY A 71 14.47 -1.31 -17.32
N TYR A 72 14.44 -1.01 -16.02
CA TYR A 72 15.67 -0.89 -15.24
C TYR A 72 16.37 -2.25 -15.15
N THR A 73 17.66 -2.29 -15.49
CA THR A 73 18.49 -3.48 -15.35
C THR A 73 19.89 -3.08 -14.87
N GLY A 74 20.59 -4.00 -14.20
CA GLY A 74 21.99 -3.77 -13.82
C GLY A 74 22.94 -3.58 -15.01
N LEU A 75 22.52 -3.96 -16.23
CA LEU A 75 23.29 -3.66 -17.45
C LEU A 75 23.27 -2.16 -17.78
N LEU A 76 22.18 -1.46 -17.44
CA LEU A 76 22.01 -0.02 -17.66
C LEU A 76 22.54 0.83 -16.49
N ASP A 77 22.69 0.24 -15.30
CA ASP A 77 23.37 0.83 -14.15
C ASP A 77 24.52 -0.08 -13.66
N PRO A 78 25.67 -0.09 -14.37
CA PRO A 78 26.82 -0.91 -14.00
C PRO A 78 27.41 -0.55 -12.65
N LYS A 79 27.09 0.65 -12.13
CA LYS A 79 27.57 1.15 -10.84
C LYS A 79 26.65 0.75 -9.69
N GLY A 80 25.42 0.33 -9.97
CA GLY A 80 24.44 -0.05 -8.96
C GLY A 80 24.02 1.11 -8.05
N THR A 81 24.03 2.34 -8.58
CA THR A 81 23.59 3.55 -7.86
C THR A 81 22.06 3.63 -7.69
N GLY A 82 21.30 2.83 -8.44
CA GLY A 82 19.85 2.90 -8.51
C GLY A 82 19.34 3.89 -9.57
N VAL A 83 20.23 4.50 -10.34
CA VAL A 83 19.92 5.47 -11.41
C VAL A 83 20.68 5.08 -12.68
N ALA A 84 19.95 4.57 -13.67
CA ALA A 84 20.47 4.24 -14.99
C ALA A 84 20.28 5.41 -15.97
N CYS A 85 21.25 5.57 -16.88
CA CYS A 85 21.17 6.49 -18.03
C CYS A 85 20.93 7.97 -17.68
N GLY A 86 21.48 8.45 -16.57
CA GLY A 86 21.31 9.84 -16.10
C GLY A 86 22.32 10.86 -16.63
N TYR A 87 23.26 10.45 -17.48
CA TYR A 87 24.33 11.28 -18.05
C TYR A 87 24.68 10.82 -19.46
#